data_AF-A0A957ZLF4-F1
#
_entry.id   AF-A0A957ZLF4-F1
#
_cell.length_a   1.000
_cell.length_b   1.000
_cell.length_c   1.000
_cell.angle_alpha   90.00
_cell.angle_beta   90.00
_cell.angle_gamma   90.00
#
_symmetry.space_group_name_H-M   'P 1'
#
loop_
_entity.id
_entity.type
_entity.pdbx_description
1 polymer ?
#
loop_
_entity_poly.entity_id
_entity_poly.type
_entity_poly.pdbx_seq_one_letter_code
_entity_poly.pdbx_strand_id
1 'polypeptide(L)'
;MSAFWVALGFLTTLPVLRHDLPADALRRAGVWFPVVGLLLGALLAAAAVGLRLVLPAPVAAVLVTVIWVALTGGLHLDGLADCCDGLLPPVARERRLEIMRDPRLGTFGVAGVVLALLLKSTAIATLAPAWPALLLAPLWARWLLLVAAQR
;
A
#
# COMPACT_ATOMS: atom_id res chain seq x y z
N MET A 1 11.24 18.59 -11.36
CA MET A 1 11.41 17.13 -11.17
C MET A 1 10.53 16.39 -12.16
N SER A 2 10.96 15.23 -12.67
CA SER A 2 10.10 14.40 -13.53
C SER A 2 8.87 13.89 -12.75
N ALA A 3 7.74 13.71 -13.45
CA ALA A 3 6.50 13.22 -12.86
C ALA A 3 6.66 11.83 -12.19
N PHE A 4 7.61 11.03 -12.67
CA PHE A 4 7.98 9.75 -12.06
C PHE A 4 8.50 9.90 -10.63
N TRP A 5 9.44 10.81 -10.39
CA TRP A 5 10.02 11.01 -9.05
C TRP A 5 8.99 11.50 -8.04
N VAL A 6 8.02 12.29 -8.49
CA VAL A 6 6.88 12.72 -7.66
C VAL A 6 6.03 11.51 -7.27
N ALA A 7 5.69 10.63 -8.22
CA ALA A 7 4.94 9.40 -7.93
C ALA A 7 5.71 8.47 -6.98
N LEU A 8 7.01 8.27 -7.22
CA LEU A 8 7.85 7.41 -6.40
C LEU A 8 7.93 7.93 -4.96
N GLY A 9 8.17 9.22 -4.78
CA GLY A 9 8.25 9.84 -3.45
C GLY A 9 6.92 9.94 -2.71
N PHE A 10 5.78 9.89 -3.42
CA PHE A 10 4.45 9.87 -2.81
C PHE A 10 4.02 8.45 -2.40
N LEU A 11 4.28 7.45 -3.25
CA LEU A 11 3.81 6.08 -3.06
C LEU A 11 4.79 5.18 -2.30
N THR A 12 6.01 5.67 -2.04
CA THR A 12 7.07 4.92 -1.37
C THR A 12 7.84 5.77 -0.36
N THR A 13 8.55 5.10 0.54
CA THR A 13 9.51 5.70 1.49
C THR A 13 10.93 5.78 0.93
N LEU A 14 11.14 5.38 -0.33
CA LEU A 14 12.46 5.46 -0.95
C LEU A 14 12.91 6.93 -1.00
N PRO A 15 14.18 7.21 -0.71
CA PRO A 15 14.67 8.59 -0.71
C PRO A 15 14.61 9.15 -2.13
N VAL A 16 13.86 10.23 -2.29
CA VAL A 16 13.78 11.01 -3.53
C VAL A 16 14.05 12.46 -3.19
N LEU A 17 14.93 13.13 -3.95
CA LEU A 17 15.14 14.57 -3.83
C LEU A 17 13.81 15.29 -4.02
N ARG A 18 13.31 15.99 -3.01
CA ARG A 18 12.05 16.76 -3.09
C ARG A 18 12.39 18.24 -3.27
N HIS A 19 11.89 18.83 -4.35
CA HIS A 19 11.88 20.28 -4.56
C HIS A 19 10.46 20.82 -4.36
N ASP A 20 10.30 22.13 -4.29
CA ASP A 20 8.98 22.77 -4.32
C ASP A 20 8.21 22.30 -5.55
N LEU A 21 7.14 21.54 -5.30
CA LEU A 21 6.31 20.97 -6.34
C LEU A 21 5.13 21.91 -6.61
N PRO A 22 4.80 22.19 -7.89
CA PRO A 22 3.58 22.90 -8.22
C PRO A 22 2.35 22.08 -7.78
N ALA A 23 1.24 22.76 -7.50
CA ALA A 23 0.03 22.15 -6.92
C ALA A 23 -0.55 20.97 -7.73
N ASP A 24 -0.30 20.93 -9.05
CA ASP A 24 -0.79 19.89 -9.95
C ASP A 24 0.24 18.77 -10.22
N ALA A 25 1.42 18.81 -9.59
CA ALA A 25 2.50 17.84 -9.81
C ALA A 25 2.05 16.40 -9.55
N LEU A 26 1.30 16.17 -8.48
CA LEU A 26 0.82 14.84 -8.12
C LEU A 26 -0.21 14.30 -9.13
N ARG A 27 -1.06 15.18 -9.67
CA ARG A 27 -2.02 14.82 -10.71
C ARG A 27 -1.32 14.36 -11.99
N ARG A 28 -0.31 15.09 -12.44
CA ARG A 28 0.52 14.71 -13.60
C ARG A 28 1.34 13.43 -13.32
N ALA A 29 1.74 13.22 -12.07
CA ALA A 29 2.43 12.01 -11.63
C ALA A 29 1.56 10.75 -11.65
N GLY A 30 0.22 10.90 -11.66
CA GLY A 30 -0.72 9.79 -11.66
C GLY A 30 -0.45 8.72 -12.72
N VAL A 31 -0.03 9.12 -13.94
CA VAL A 31 0.31 8.17 -15.02
C VAL A 31 1.43 7.18 -14.64
N TRP A 32 2.28 7.54 -13.68
CA TRP A 32 3.39 6.71 -13.20
C TRP A 32 3.02 5.82 -12.01
N PHE A 33 1.81 5.94 -11.45
CA PHE A 33 1.39 5.16 -10.28
C PHE A 33 1.44 3.64 -10.54
N PRO A 34 0.95 3.11 -11.68
CA PRO A 34 1.07 1.68 -11.98
C PRO A 34 2.53 1.25 -12.15
N VAL A 35 3.38 2.09 -12.76
CA VAL A 35 4.81 1.80 -12.94
C VAL A 35 5.52 1.71 -11.58
N VAL A 36 5.23 2.62 -10.66
CA VAL A 36 5.75 2.55 -9.27
C VAL A 36 5.22 1.30 -8.55
N GLY A 37 3.98 0.90 -8.83
CA GLY A 37 3.43 -0.37 -8.35
C GLY A 37 4.20 -1.58 -8.86
N LEU A 38 4.50 -1.64 -10.15
CA LEU A 38 5.29 -2.72 -10.73
C LEU A 38 6.71 -2.77 -10.14
N LEU A 39 7.35 -1.61 -9.96
CA LEU A 39 8.66 -1.50 -9.32
C LEU A 39 8.65 -2.07 -7.90
N LEU A 40 7.68 -1.66 -7.08
CA LEU A 40 7.50 -2.21 -5.73
C LEU A 40 7.26 -3.72 -5.76
N GLY A 41 6.40 -4.18 -6.68
CA GLY A 41 6.12 -5.60 -6.82
C GLY A 41 7.35 -6.42 -7.18
N ALA A 42 8.23 -5.87 -8.04
CA ALA A 42 9.48 -6.51 -8.42
C ALA A 42 10.44 -6.61 -7.22
N LEU A 43 10.56 -5.54 -6.42
CA LEU A 43 11.35 -5.55 -5.19
C LEU A 43 10.83 -6.59 -4.19
N LEU A 44 9.51 -6.67 -4.02
CA LEU A 44 8.88 -7.64 -3.11
C LEU A 44 9.03 -9.08 -3.60
N ALA A 45 8.89 -9.31 -4.90
CA ALA A 45 9.12 -10.62 -5.51
C ALA A 45 10.58 -11.07 -5.32
N ALA A 46 11.54 -10.17 -5.55
CA ALA A 46 12.95 -10.44 -5.32
C ALA A 46 13.25 -10.75 -3.85
N ALA A 47 12.68 -9.97 -2.92
CA ALA A 47 12.79 -10.24 -1.49
C ALA A 47 12.19 -11.60 -1.10
N ALA A 48 11.01 -11.94 -1.64
CA ALA A 48 10.36 -13.21 -1.37
C ALA A 48 11.17 -14.41 -1.87
N VAL A 49 11.73 -14.32 -3.07
CA VAL A 49 12.62 -15.37 -3.61
C VAL A 49 13.87 -15.47 -2.73
N GLY A 50 14.58 -14.37 -2.47
CA GLY A 50 15.81 -14.37 -1.68
C GLY A 50 15.63 -14.88 -0.25
N LEU A 51 14.58 -14.44 0.46
CA LEU A 51 14.30 -14.88 1.82
C LEU A 51 13.91 -16.35 1.89
N ARG A 52 13.18 -16.89 0.90
CA ARG A 52 12.81 -18.31 0.85
C ARG A 52 13.98 -19.25 0.61
N LEU A 53 15.14 -18.75 0.15
CA LEU A 53 16.36 -19.55 0.02
C LEU A 53 16.99 -19.88 1.39
N VAL A 54 16.71 -19.06 2.40
CA VAL A 54 17.40 -19.13 3.72
C VAL A 54 16.45 -19.28 4.91
N LEU A 55 15.15 -19.03 4.73
CA LEU A 55 14.14 -19.06 5.79
C LEU A 55 12.93 -19.93 5.42
N PRO A 56 12.24 -20.52 6.42
CA PRO A 56 10.95 -21.18 6.21
C PRO A 56 9.91 -20.22 5.62
N ALA A 57 9.00 -20.77 4.80
CA ALA A 57 8.01 -19.97 4.08
C ALA A 57 7.17 -19.02 4.96
N PRO A 58 6.69 -19.40 6.17
CA PRO A 58 5.94 -18.49 7.02
C PRO A 58 6.78 -17.29 7.49
N VAL A 59 8.04 -17.52 7.87
CA VAL A 59 8.94 -16.46 8.35
C VAL A 59 9.29 -15.52 7.20
N ALA A 60 9.64 -16.06 6.03
CA ALA A 60 9.91 -15.27 4.84
C ALA A 60 8.70 -14.39 4.46
N ALA A 61 7.48 -14.93 4.53
CA ALA A 61 6.27 -14.20 4.18
C ALA A 61 5.96 -13.02 5.11
N VAL A 62 6.18 -13.19 6.42
CA VAL A 62 6.06 -12.09 7.39
C VAL A 62 7.10 -11.00 7.11
N LEU A 63 8.35 -11.38 6.87
CA LEU A 63 9.41 -10.41 6.55
C LEU A 63 9.14 -9.65 5.24
N VAL A 64 8.66 -10.33 4.20
CA VAL A 64 8.22 -9.67 2.95
C VAL A 64 7.08 -8.69 3.23
N THR A 65 6.14 -9.06 4.10
CA THR A 65 5.04 -8.17 4.50
C THR A 65 5.55 -6.94 5.24
N VAL A 66 6.53 -7.10 6.15
CA VAL A 66 7.20 -5.98 6.82
C VAL A 66 7.90 -5.06 5.81
N ILE A 67 8.67 -5.63 4.87
CA ILE A 67 9.34 -4.88 3.79
C ILE A 67 8.30 -4.10 2.97
N TRP A 68 7.16 -4.71 2.64
CA TRP A 68 6.08 -4.05 1.93
C TRP A 68 5.57 -2.82 2.70
N VAL A 69 5.23 -2.98 3.98
CA VAL A 69 4.76 -1.87 4.80
C VAL A 69 5.82 -0.77 4.88
N ALA A 70 7.07 -1.12 5.14
CA ALA A 70 8.17 -0.18 5.22
C ALA A 70 8.37 0.59 3.90
N LEU A 71 8.40 -0.09 2.75
CA LEU A 71 8.58 0.53 1.44
C LEU A 71 7.42 1.45 1.05
N THR A 72 6.21 1.19 1.55
CA THR A 72 5.02 2.01 1.23
C THR A 72 4.71 3.08 2.28
N GLY A 73 5.40 3.05 3.43
CA GLY A 73 5.13 3.95 4.54
C GLY A 73 3.74 3.77 5.16
N GLY A 74 3.06 2.64 4.89
CA GLY A 74 1.73 2.38 5.42
C GLY A 74 0.59 3.15 4.75
N LEU A 75 0.82 3.94 3.69
CA LEU A 75 -0.19 4.82 3.08
C LEU A 75 -1.53 4.13 2.76
N HIS A 76 -1.49 2.91 2.23
CA HIS A 76 -2.72 2.16 1.91
C HIS A 76 -3.35 1.50 3.14
N LEU A 77 -2.56 1.20 4.17
CA LEU A 77 -3.07 0.66 5.44
C LEU A 77 -3.76 1.75 6.26
N ASP A 78 -3.25 2.97 6.20
CA ASP A 78 -3.86 4.16 6.78
C ASP A 78 -5.25 4.41 6.17
N GLY A 79 -5.33 4.51 4.84
CA GLY A 79 -6.62 4.65 4.16
C GLY A 79 -7.58 3.46 4.38
N LEU A 80 -7.06 2.23 4.57
CA LEU A 80 -7.87 1.08 4.97
C LEU A 80 -8.43 1.25 6.38
N ALA A 81 -7.61 1.70 7.33
CA ALA A 81 -8.03 1.95 8.70
C ALA A 81 -9.14 3.01 8.76
N ASP A 82 -8.94 4.15 8.08
CA ASP A 82 -9.93 5.22 7.97
C ASP A 82 -11.25 4.72 7.36
N CYS A 83 -11.15 3.90 6.31
CA CYS A 83 -12.32 3.29 5.68
C CYS A 83 -13.06 2.36 6.66
N CYS A 84 -12.35 1.52 7.39
CA CYS A 84 -12.96 0.62 8.36
C CYS A 84 -13.63 1.41 9.51
N ASP A 85 -12.94 2.39 10.08
CA ASP A 85 -13.48 3.19 11.19
C ASP A 85 -14.63 4.10 10.76
N GLY A 86 -14.61 4.64 9.54
CA GLY A 86 -15.68 5.49 9.04
C GLY A 86 -16.88 4.70 8.48
N LEU A 87 -16.66 3.62 7.73
CA LEU A 87 -17.72 2.96 6.94
C LEU A 87 -18.46 1.86 7.69
N LEU A 88 -17.80 1.14 8.61
CA LEU A 88 -18.40 -0.01 9.29
C LEU A 88 -19.40 0.38 10.39
N PRO A 89 -19.17 1.44 11.20
CA PRO A 89 -20.17 1.87 12.17
C PRO A 89 -21.46 2.41 11.51
N PRO A 90 -22.64 2.19 12.11
CA PRO A 90 -23.92 2.70 11.63
C PRO A 90 -24.12 4.17 12.04
N VAL A 91 -23.30 5.06 11.50
CA VAL A 91 -23.33 6.49 11.79
C VAL A 91 -23.74 7.31 10.56
N ALA A 92 -24.27 8.51 10.81
CA ALA A 92 -24.59 9.47 9.75
C ALA A 92 -23.34 9.87 8.95
N ARG A 93 -23.54 10.36 7.72
CA ARG A 93 -22.45 10.70 6.79
C ARG A 93 -21.50 11.74 7.38
N GLU A 94 -22.03 12.74 8.06
CA GLU A 94 -21.29 13.84 8.68
C GLU A 94 -20.32 13.27 9.72
N ARG A 95 -20.82 12.39 10.59
CA ARG A 95 -20.02 11.74 11.62
C ARG A 95 -18.97 10.78 11.04
N ARG A 96 -19.29 10.06 9.96
CA ARG A 96 -18.32 9.23 9.24
C ARG A 96 -17.14 10.03 8.72
N LEU A 97 -17.39 11.20 8.14
CA LEU A 97 -16.33 12.08 7.63
C LEU A 97 -15.50 12.71 8.75
N GLU A 98 -16.10 12.98 9.92
CA GLU A 98 -15.35 13.37 11.11
C GLU A 98 -14.41 12.26 11.57
N ILE A 99 -14.88 11.00 11.61
CA ILE A 99 -14.07 9.85 12.01
C ILE A 99 -12.87 9.66 11.07
N MET A 100 -13.09 9.72 9.76
CA MET A 100 -12.02 9.60 8.75
C MET A 100 -10.99 10.73 8.79
N ARG A 101 -11.25 11.82 9.52
CA ARG A 101 -10.30 12.93 9.72
C ARG A 101 -9.63 12.89 11.10
N ASP A 102 -10.10 12.01 11.99
CA ASP A 102 -9.50 11.82 13.30
C ASP A 102 -8.22 10.98 13.14
N PRO A 103 -7.06 11.46 13.59
CA PRO A 103 -5.81 10.70 13.47
C PRO A 103 -5.75 9.47 14.39
N ARG A 104 -6.76 9.24 15.25
CA ARG A 104 -6.80 8.10 16.18
C ARG A 104 -7.42 6.88 15.51
N LEU A 105 -6.81 5.73 15.74
CA LEU A 105 -7.35 4.43 15.33
C LEU A 105 -8.51 3.99 16.22
N GLY A 106 -9.61 3.57 15.60
CA GLY A 106 -10.70 2.85 16.24
C GLY A 106 -10.56 1.34 16.13
N THR A 107 -11.46 0.62 16.81
CA THR A 107 -11.44 -0.85 16.85
C THR A 107 -11.62 -1.47 15.47
N PHE A 108 -12.44 -0.85 14.60
CA PHE A 108 -12.66 -1.34 13.25
C PHE A 108 -11.43 -1.14 12.37
N GLY A 109 -10.75 0.00 12.48
CA GLY A 109 -9.49 0.28 11.79
C GLY A 109 -8.41 -0.72 12.18
N VAL A 110 -8.23 -0.95 13.48
CA VAL A 110 -7.29 -1.97 13.99
C VAL A 110 -7.62 -3.36 13.44
N ALA A 111 -8.89 -3.78 13.54
CA ALA A 111 -9.31 -5.09 13.05
C ALA A 111 -9.07 -5.24 11.53
N GLY A 112 -9.43 -4.21 10.74
CA GLY A 112 -9.23 -4.20 9.30
C GLY A 112 -7.76 -4.33 8.90
N VAL A 113 -6.87 -3.54 9.52
CA VAL A 113 -5.43 -3.60 9.27
C VAL A 113 -4.85 -4.96 9.66
N VAL A 114 -5.20 -5.50 10.83
CA VAL A 114 -4.73 -6.81 11.29
C VAL A 114 -5.17 -7.91 10.34
N LEU A 115 -6.44 -7.96 9.97
CA LEU A 115 -6.96 -8.97 9.03
C LEU A 115 -6.30 -8.86 7.66
N ALA A 116 -6.07 -7.65 7.15
CA ALA A 116 -5.39 -7.44 5.87
C ALA A 116 -3.92 -7.89 5.90
N LEU A 117 -3.20 -7.62 6.98
CA LEU A 117 -1.81 -8.07 7.15
C LEU A 117 -1.72 -9.60 7.29
N LEU A 118 -2.62 -10.21 8.07
CA LEU A 118 -2.72 -11.66 8.19
C LEU A 118 -2.99 -12.30 6.83
N LEU A 119 -4.02 -11.84 6.12
CA LEU A 119 -4.35 -12.34 4.80
C LEU A 119 -3.18 -12.23 3.82
N LYS A 120 -2.50 -11.07 3.79
CA LYS A 120 -1.33 -10.84 2.95
C LYS A 120 -0.19 -11.81 3.27
N SER A 121 0.17 -11.92 4.54
CA SER A 121 1.26 -12.80 4.98
C SER A 121 0.96 -14.28 4.70
N THR A 122 -0.26 -14.74 4.98
CA THR A 122 -0.70 -16.11 4.70
C THR A 122 -0.69 -16.39 3.20
N ALA A 123 -1.19 -15.48 2.36
CA ALA A 123 -1.17 -15.63 0.91
C ALA A 123 0.27 -15.73 0.36
N ILE A 124 1.20 -14.91 0.87
CA ILE A 124 2.61 -14.98 0.46
C ILE A 124 3.25 -16.31 0.87
N ALA A 125 2.90 -16.84 2.05
CA ALA A 125 3.43 -18.10 2.56
C ALA A 125 2.93 -19.31 1.76
N THR A 126 1.66 -19.30 1.33
CA THR A 126 0.99 -20.46 0.72
C THR A 126 1.01 -20.47 -0.80
N LEU A 127 1.11 -19.31 -1.46
CA LEU A 127 1.19 -19.26 -2.92
C LEU A 127 2.56 -19.75 -3.43
N ALA A 128 2.51 -20.64 -4.42
CA ALA A 128 3.69 -21.22 -5.06
C ALA A 128 3.51 -21.24 -6.60
N PRO A 129 4.17 -20.34 -7.35
CA PRO A 129 5.02 -19.25 -6.86
C PRO A 129 4.21 -18.02 -6.39
N ALA A 130 4.68 -17.33 -5.34
CA ALA A 130 4.04 -16.10 -4.84
C ALA A 130 4.36 -14.85 -5.68
N TRP A 131 5.40 -14.88 -6.53
CA TRP A 131 5.88 -13.70 -7.25
C TRP A 131 4.85 -13.03 -8.19
N PRO A 132 3.93 -13.75 -8.88
CA PRO A 132 2.94 -13.08 -9.73
C PRO A 132 1.98 -12.22 -8.90
N ALA A 133 1.54 -12.74 -7.75
CA ALA A 133 0.68 -11.99 -6.83
C ALA A 133 1.41 -10.76 -6.25
N LEU A 134 2.71 -10.90 -5.94
CA LEU A 134 3.55 -9.79 -5.48
C LEU A 134 3.77 -8.71 -6.53
N LEU A 135 3.77 -9.04 -7.83
CA LEU A 135 3.82 -8.05 -8.91
C LEU A 135 2.48 -7.34 -9.11
N LEU A 136 1.40 -8.12 -9.17
CA LEU A 136 0.09 -7.61 -9.54
C LEU A 136 -0.54 -6.80 -8.41
N ALA A 137 -0.46 -7.24 -7.15
CA ALA A 137 -1.16 -6.56 -6.06
C ALA A 137 -0.74 -5.08 -5.89
N PRO A 138 0.55 -4.70 -5.87
CA PRO A 138 0.96 -3.29 -5.80
C PRO A 138 0.59 -2.49 -7.06
N LEU A 139 0.69 -3.09 -8.25
CA LEU A 139 0.28 -2.51 -9.54
C LEU A 139 -1.20 -2.12 -9.50
N TRP A 140 -2.07 -3.08 -9.18
CA TRP A 140 -3.51 -2.89 -9.15
C TRP A 140 -3.92 -1.88 -8.08
N ALA A 141 -3.35 -1.95 -6.87
CA ALA A 141 -3.66 -1.00 -5.81
C ALA A 141 -3.43 0.45 -6.25
N ARG A 142 -2.34 0.71 -6.99
CA ARG A 142 -1.98 2.07 -7.45
C ARG A 142 -2.74 2.52 -8.69
N TRP A 143 -3.10 1.58 -9.56
CA TRP A 143 -3.96 1.86 -10.70
C TRP A 143 -5.39 2.20 -10.27
N LEU A 144 -5.94 1.46 -9.30
CA LEU A 144 -7.29 1.68 -8.79
C LEU A 144 -7.46 3.06 -8.12
N LEU A 145 -6.40 3.62 -7.51
CA LEU A 145 -6.41 4.99 -7.01
C LEU A 145 -6.72 6.01 -8.09
N LEU A 146 -6.21 5.82 -9.32
CA LEU A 146 -6.47 6.72 -10.44
C LEU A 146 -7.93 6.66 -10.89
N VAL A 147 -8.52 5.46 -10.89
CA VAL A 147 -9.93 5.26 -11.23
C VAL A 147 -10.83 5.90 -10.18
N ALA A 148 -10.49 5.76 -8.90
CA ALA A 148 -11.22 6.36 -7.79
C ALA A 148 -11.14 7.90 -7.83
N ALA A 149 -9.99 8.46 -8.19
CA ALA A 149 -9.76 9.92 -8.25
C ALA A 149 -10.48 10.63 -9.41
N GLN A 150 -11.13 9.90 -10.33
CA GLN A 150 -11.91 10.45 -11.44
C GLN A 150 -13.40 10.65 -11.10
N ARG A 151 -13.83 10.25 -9.89
CA ARG A 151 -15.21 10.38 -9.41
C ARG A 151 -15.33 11.49 -8.38
#